data_AF-A0A2V6HRL5-F1
#
_entry.id   AF-A0A2V6HRL5-F1
#
_cell.length_a   1.000
_cell.length_b   1.000
_cell.length_c   1.000
_cell.angle_alpha   90.00
_cell.angle_beta   90.00
_cell.angle_gamma   90.00
#
_symmetry.space_group_name_H-M   'P 1'
#
loop_
_entity.id
_entity.type
_entity.pdbx_description
1 polymer ?
#
loop_
_entity_poly.entity_id
_entity_poly.type
_entity_poly.pdbx_seq_one_letter_code
_entity_poly.pdbx_strand_id
1 'polypeptide(L)'
;MGGRLWRIGDRIFDLSGQGLIMGILNVTPDSFSDGGKFFTAESAVEHGLRMVEEGAQIIDVGGESTRPGAEPVAAEEELRRVIPVIEQLRAKIDTVISIDTSKAQVARAAIRAGASIVNEVTGGRSDAGIMPLVAETRSAFIVMHMQGNPRTMQVEPRYTDVVAEVADFFRQQYARALECGIHPMAIAFDPGIGFGKTLQH
;
A
#
# COMPACT_ATOMS: atom_id res chain seq x y z
N MET A 1 16.00 -21.33 -14.20
CA MET A 1 15.33 -20.97 -12.94
C MET A 1 14.86 -19.53 -13.08
N GLY A 2 13.57 -19.26 -13.08
CA GLY A 2 13.05 -17.90 -13.19
C GLY A 2 13.25 -17.16 -11.88
N GLY A 3 13.96 -16.04 -11.90
CA GLY A 3 14.13 -15.19 -10.71
C GLY A 3 12.80 -14.55 -10.28
N ARG A 4 12.67 -14.21 -9.00
CA ARG A 4 11.55 -13.43 -8.47
C ARG A 4 11.84 -11.94 -8.68
N LEU A 5 11.54 -11.46 -9.89
CA LEU A 5 11.79 -10.09 -10.28
C LEU A 5 10.56 -9.22 -10.06
N TRP A 6 10.71 -8.11 -9.34
CA TRP A 6 9.64 -7.13 -9.13
C TRP A 6 10.02 -5.79 -9.78
N ARG A 7 9.16 -5.30 -10.67
CA ARG A 7 9.33 -4.02 -11.38
C ARG A 7 8.60 -2.92 -10.61
N ILE A 8 9.31 -1.86 -10.27
CA ILE A 8 8.75 -0.65 -9.64
C ILE A 8 9.19 0.56 -10.46
N GLY A 9 8.24 1.15 -11.20
CA GLY A 9 8.56 2.14 -12.22
C GLY A 9 9.53 1.56 -13.25
N ASP A 10 10.66 2.25 -13.44
CA ASP A 10 11.72 1.81 -14.37
C ASP A 10 12.76 0.89 -13.73
N ARG A 11 12.66 0.61 -12.42
CA ARG A 11 13.61 -0.23 -11.67
C ARG A 11 13.11 -1.67 -11.59
N ILE A 12 14.05 -2.62 -11.58
CA ILE A 12 13.79 -4.04 -11.36
C ILE A 12 14.57 -4.49 -10.13
N PHE A 13 13.87 -5.12 -9.18
CA PHE A 13 14.42 -5.68 -7.96
C PHE A 13 14.42 -7.20 -8.05
N ASP A 14 15.57 -7.83 -7.80
CA ASP A 14 15.67 -9.29 -7.71
C ASP A 14 15.48 -9.75 -6.26
N LEU A 15 14.35 -10.39 -6.01
CA LEU A 15 13.93 -10.91 -4.70
C LEU A 15 14.16 -12.42 -4.57
N SER A 16 15.00 -13.01 -5.43
CA SER A 16 15.24 -14.45 -5.44
C SER A 16 16.02 -14.93 -4.20
N GLY A 17 16.88 -14.06 -3.64
CA GLY A 17 17.75 -14.38 -2.49
C GLY A 17 17.59 -13.47 -1.28
N GLN A 18 16.78 -12.41 -1.36
CA GLN A 18 16.55 -11.47 -0.26
C GLN A 18 15.20 -10.76 -0.40
N GLY A 19 14.64 -10.29 0.71
CA GLY A 19 13.47 -9.42 0.74
C GLY A 19 13.84 -7.94 0.69
N LEU A 20 12.84 -7.08 0.50
CA LEU A 20 12.95 -5.65 0.76
C LEU A 20 12.29 -5.33 2.09
N ILE A 21 12.88 -4.42 2.86
CA ILE A 21 12.26 -3.90 4.07
C ILE A 21 11.40 -2.69 3.72
N MET A 22 10.12 -2.75 4.07
CA MET A 22 9.16 -1.66 3.94
C MET A 22 8.88 -1.04 5.31
N GLY A 23 9.24 0.23 5.49
CA GLY A 23 8.92 1.02 6.67
C GLY A 23 7.52 1.61 6.56
N ILE A 24 6.67 1.39 7.57
CA ILE A 24 5.28 1.85 7.59
C ILE A 24 5.21 3.23 8.23
N LEU A 25 4.94 4.26 7.44
CA LEU A 25 4.78 5.64 7.87
C LEU A 25 3.29 6.03 7.86
N ASN A 26 2.63 5.81 9.00
CA ASN A 26 1.25 6.21 9.18
C ASN A 26 1.13 7.70 9.47
N VAL A 27 0.53 8.44 8.55
CA VAL A 27 0.26 9.87 8.62
C VAL A 27 -1.20 10.05 9.07
N THR A 28 -1.51 9.52 10.25
CA THR A 28 -2.82 9.65 10.92
C THR A 28 -2.67 10.20 12.35
N PRO A 29 -3.68 10.91 12.88
CA PRO A 29 -3.63 11.46 14.24
C PRO A 29 -3.36 10.40 15.33
N ASP A 30 -3.83 9.17 15.13
CA ASP A 30 -3.79 8.09 16.12
C ASP A 30 -2.50 7.26 16.11
N SER A 31 -1.58 7.53 15.18
CA SER A 31 -0.37 6.71 14.98
C SER A 31 0.85 7.17 15.77
N PHE A 32 0.78 8.35 16.40
CA PHE A 32 1.85 8.91 17.24
C PHE A 32 1.37 9.02 18.69
N SER A 33 1.01 7.88 19.28
CA SER A 33 0.51 7.79 20.66
C SER A 33 1.59 7.96 21.74
N ASP A 34 2.87 8.13 21.38
CA ASP A 34 3.96 8.39 22.34
C ASP A 34 4.26 9.88 22.55
N GLY A 35 3.22 10.73 22.62
CA GLY A 35 3.38 12.06 23.23
C GLY A 35 2.80 13.28 22.52
N GLY A 36 1.87 13.14 21.57
CA GLY A 36 0.87 14.17 21.24
C GLY A 36 1.36 15.59 20.88
N LYS A 37 2.66 15.79 20.59
CA LYS A 37 3.22 17.09 20.24
C LYS A 37 3.33 17.20 18.72
N PHE A 38 2.29 17.79 18.15
CA PHE A 38 2.21 18.29 16.78
C PHE A 38 2.39 17.20 15.70
N PHE A 39 1.27 16.61 15.29
CA PHE A 39 1.20 15.92 14.00
C PHE A 39 1.40 16.96 12.90
N THR A 40 2.60 17.00 12.34
CA THR A 40 2.94 17.89 11.22
C THR A 40 3.60 17.08 10.12
N ALA A 41 3.58 17.61 8.90
CA ALA A 41 4.25 16.93 7.79
C ALA A 41 5.76 16.76 8.08
N GLU A 42 6.36 17.72 8.79
CA GLU A 42 7.78 17.71 9.14
C GLU A 42 8.12 16.53 10.06
N SER A 43 7.33 16.25 11.10
CA SER A 43 7.60 15.13 12.01
C SER A 43 7.43 13.77 11.33
N ALA A 44 6.45 13.64 10.42
CA ALA A 44 6.31 12.45 9.58
C ALA A 44 7.51 12.26 8.63
N VAL A 45 7.99 13.35 8.01
CA VAL A 45 9.17 13.33 7.15
C VAL A 45 10.41 12.91 7.94
N GLU A 46 10.67 13.51 9.11
CA GLU A 46 11.79 13.12 9.98
C GLU A 46 11.73 11.63 10.35
N HIS A 47 10.54 11.10 10.64
CA HIS A 47 10.37 9.68 10.93
C HIS A 47 10.67 8.82 9.70
N GLY A 48 10.18 9.19 8.51
CA GLY A 48 10.49 8.50 7.26
C GLY A 48 11.99 8.50 6.94
N LEU A 49 12.69 9.61 7.18
CA LEU A 49 14.15 9.69 7.02
C LEU A 49 14.88 8.73 7.97
N ARG A 50 14.48 8.67 9.24
CA ARG A 50 15.05 7.71 10.20
C ARG A 50 14.85 6.26 9.77
N MET A 51 13.67 5.90 9.27
CA MET A 51 13.44 4.55 8.73
C MET A 51 14.40 4.21 7.59
N VAL A 52 14.70 5.18 6.72
CA VAL A 52 15.69 4.98 5.64
C VAL A 52 17.09 4.78 6.21
N GLU A 53 17.49 5.58 7.20
CA GLU A 53 18.79 5.42 7.90
C GLU A 53 18.91 4.05 8.59
N GLU A 54 17.80 3.52 9.11
CA GLU A 54 17.70 2.20 9.72
C GLU A 54 17.63 1.04 8.71
N GLY A 55 17.59 1.35 7.41
CA GLY A 55 17.69 0.36 6.32
C GLY A 55 16.38 0.05 5.58
N ALA A 56 15.32 0.84 5.78
CA ALA A 56 14.11 0.71 4.97
C ALA A 56 14.41 1.01 3.49
N GLN A 57 14.02 0.08 2.62
CA GLN A 57 14.19 0.17 1.17
C GLN A 57 12.92 0.66 0.46
N ILE A 58 11.80 0.62 1.18
CA ILE A 58 10.51 1.20 0.77
C ILE A 58 9.96 1.96 1.97
N ILE A 59 9.40 3.16 1.75
CA ILE A 59 8.59 3.87 2.74
C ILE A 59 7.14 3.83 2.28
N ASP A 60 6.26 3.21 3.06
CA ASP A 60 4.82 3.11 2.78
C ASP A 60 4.07 4.17 3.57
N VAL A 61 3.49 5.14 2.85
CA VAL A 61 2.84 6.31 3.44
C VAL A 61 1.34 6.09 3.42
N GLY A 62 0.70 6.09 4.60
CA GLY A 62 -0.75 5.90 4.74
C GLY A 62 -1.43 7.08 5.43
N GLY A 63 -2.44 7.68 4.79
CA GLY A 63 -3.20 8.81 5.35
C GLY A 63 -4.53 8.43 6.00
N GLU A 64 -4.98 7.20 5.78
CA GLU A 64 -6.21 6.59 6.28
C GLU A 64 -5.86 5.36 7.11
N SER A 65 -6.51 5.21 8.27
CA SER A 65 -6.32 4.01 9.09
C SER A 65 -7.14 2.87 8.51
N THR A 66 -6.50 1.73 8.27
CA THR A 66 -7.15 0.48 7.85
C THR A 66 -7.32 -0.51 9.00
N ARG A 67 -7.10 -0.06 10.25
CA ARG A 67 -7.26 -0.88 11.45
C ARG A 67 -8.74 -1.31 11.64
N PRO A 68 -9.00 -2.43 12.33
CA PRO A 68 -10.37 -2.86 12.63
C PRO A 68 -11.21 -1.75 13.27
N GLY A 69 -12.37 -1.47 12.68
CA GLY A 69 -13.30 -0.46 13.16
C GLY A 69 -12.95 0.99 12.80
N ALA A 70 -11.90 1.22 12.00
CA ALA A 70 -11.57 2.56 11.52
C ALA A 70 -12.68 3.11 10.61
N GLU A 71 -12.98 4.40 10.78
CA GLU A 71 -13.89 5.13 9.90
C GLU A 71 -13.11 5.70 8.69
N PRO A 72 -13.67 5.62 7.47
CA PRO A 72 -13.03 6.17 6.30
C PRO A 72 -12.91 7.69 6.39
N VAL A 73 -11.84 8.24 5.82
CA VAL A 73 -11.65 9.68 5.66
C VAL A 73 -11.98 10.10 4.24
N ALA A 74 -12.41 11.36 4.09
CA ALA A 74 -12.60 11.96 2.77
C ALA A 74 -11.27 12.02 2.01
N ALA A 75 -11.32 11.90 0.68
CA ALA A 75 -10.13 11.92 -0.17
C ALA A 75 -9.31 13.22 0.03
N GLU A 76 -9.99 14.36 0.22
CA GLU A 76 -9.37 15.66 0.47
C GLU A 76 -8.53 15.67 1.75
N GLU A 77 -9.01 15.01 2.80
CA GLU A 77 -8.30 14.91 4.07
C GLU A 77 -7.11 13.96 3.98
N GLU A 78 -7.27 12.83 3.28
CA GLU A 78 -6.16 11.91 3.01
C GLU A 78 -5.07 12.59 2.17
N LEU A 79 -5.44 13.32 1.12
CA LEU A 79 -4.53 14.12 0.29
C LEU A 79 -3.74 15.14 1.14
N ARG A 80 -4.45 15.88 2.01
CA ARG A 80 -3.84 16.88 2.91
C ARG A 80 -2.79 16.26 3.82
N ARG A 81 -2.97 15.01 4.22
CA ARG A 81 -2.04 14.26 5.07
C ARG A 81 -0.82 13.78 4.29
N VAL A 82 -1.02 13.10 3.17
CA VAL A 82 0.05 12.32 2.53
C VAL A 82 0.89 13.12 1.54
N ILE A 83 0.30 14.07 0.80
CA ILE A 83 1.00 14.74 -0.31
C ILE A 83 2.20 15.56 0.18
N PRO A 84 2.09 16.44 1.21
CA PRO A 84 3.24 17.20 1.68
C PRO A 84 4.38 16.32 2.21
N VAL A 85 4.05 15.15 2.78
CA VAL A 85 5.03 14.18 3.29
C VAL A 85 5.77 13.51 2.14
N ILE A 86 5.05 13.04 1.12
CA ILE A 86 5.64 12.38 -0.05
C ILE A 86 6.56 13.34 -0.81
N GLU A 87 6.13 14.58 -1.07
CA GLU A 87 6.94 15.58 -1.77
C GLU A 87 8.25 15.88 -1.02
N GLN A 88 8.18 16.08 0.30
CA GLN A 88 9.35 16.37 1.12
C GLN A 88 10.30 15.18 1.29
N LEU A 89 9.76 13.96 1.43
CA LEU A 89 10.58 12.74 1.45
C LEU A 89 11.29 12.56 0.10
N ARG A 90 10.55 12.68 -1.01
CA ARG A 90 11.10 12.49 -2.35
C ARG A 90 12.26 13.43 -2.66
N ALA A 91 12.21 14.66 -2.15
CA ALA A 91 13.28 15.65 -2.30
C ALA A 91 14.57 15.30 -1.53
N LYS A 92 14.53 14.33 -0.60
CA LYS A 92 15.63 14.04 0.34
C LYS A 92 16.19 12.62 0.25
N ILE A 93 15.43 11.66 -0.29
CA ILE A 93 15.83 10.25 -0.37
C ILE A 93 15.72 9.74 -1.81
N ASP A 94 16.46 8.69 -2.15
CA ASP A 94 16.32 7.89 -3.38
C ASP A 94 15.47 6.62 -3.20
N THR A 95 15.14 6.30 -1.94
CA THR A 95 14.29 5.17 -1.53
C THR A 95 12.95 5.16 -2.26
N VAL A 96 12.41 3.96 -2.49
CA VAL A 96 11.09 3.80 -3.12
C VAL A 96 10.02 4.28 -2.14
N ILE A 97 9.04 5.03 -2.65
CA ILE A 97 7.89 5.48 -1.86
C ILE A 97 6.66 4.73 -2.36
N SER A 98 5.93 4.15 -1.42
CA SER A 98 4.62 3.52 -1.61
C SER A 98 3.53 4.40 -1.01
N ILE A 99 2.36 4.43 -1.64
CA ILE A 99 1.15 5.04 -1.09
C ILE A 99 0.18 3.92 -0.70
N ASP A 100 -0.16 3.84 0.59
CA ASP A 100 -1.26 3.01 1.10
C ASP A 100 -2.57 3.78 0.96
N THR A 101 -3.33 3.44 -0.08
CA THR A 101 -4.64 4.05 -0.34
C THR A 101 -5.50 3.16 -1.21
N SER A 102 -6.81 3.24 -1.01
CA SER A 102 -7.82 2.60 -1.86
C SER A 102 -8.46 3.54 -2.88
N LYS A 103 -8.06 4.83 -2.90
CA LYS A 103 -8.71 5.88 -3.68
C LYS A 103 -7.84 6.29 -4.86
N ALA A 104 -8.35 6.16 -6.09
CA ALA A 104 -7.58 6.46 -7.30
C ALA A 104 -7.12 7.92 -7.37
N GLN A 105 -7.94 8.85 -6.86
CA GLN A 105 -7.58 10.27 -6.78
C GLN A 105 -6.35 10.51 -5.88
N VAL A 106 -6.29 9.84 -4.72
CA VAL A 106 -5.16 9.94 -3.79
C VAL A 106 -3.92 9.31 -4.40
N ALA A 107 -4.03 8.10 -4.94
CA ALA A 107 -2.94 7.41 -5.61
C ALA A 107 -2.36 8.26 -6.76
N ARG A 108 -3.21 8.88 -7.59
CA ARG A 108 -2.77 9.72 -8.70
C ARG A 108 -1.95 10.92 -8.24
N ALA A 109 -2.40 11.59 -7.18
CA ALA A 109 -1.67 12.73 -6.61
C ALA A 109 -0.36 12.28 -5.96
N ALA A 110 -0.37 11.18 -5.21
CA ALA A 110 0.82 10.61 -4.59
C ALA A 110 1.89 10.20 -5.61
N ILE A 111 1.49 9.60 -6.74
CA ILE A 111 2.41 9.26 -7.83
C ILE A 111 3.05 10.52 -8.42
N ARG A 112 2.26 11.58 -8.65
CA ARG A 112 2.79 12.88 -9.11
C ARG A 112 3.76 13.50 -8.11
N ALA A 113 3.53 13.30 -6.82
CA ALA A 113 4.40 13.77 -5.74
C ALA A 113 5.70 12.94 -5.59
N GLY A 114 5.76 11.73 -6.14
CA GLY A 114 6.98 10.90 -6.16
C GLY A 114 6.81 9.46 -5.66
N ALA A 115 5.59 9.00 -5.36
CA ALA A 115 5.33 7.59 -5.09
C ALA A 115 5.48 6.74 -6.36
N SER A 116 5.92 5.49 -6.21
CA SER A 116 6.14 4.54 -7.31
C SER A 116 5.40 3.21 -7.13
N ILE A 117 4.84 2.97 -5.95
CA ILE A 117 4.03 1.80 -5.63
C ILE A 117 2.66 2.29 -5.16
N VAL A 118 1.60 1.63 -5.61
CA VAL A 118 0.26 1.73 -5.03
C VAL A 118 0.03 0.48 -4.18
N ASN A 119 -0.03 0.64 -2.86
CA ASN A 119 -0.38 -0.39 -1.91
C ASN A 119 -1.89 -0.35 -1.67
N GLU A 120 -2.63 -1.31 -2.22
CA GLU A 120 -4.10 -1.26 -2.25
C GLU A 120 -4.70 -2.42 -1.46
N VAL A 121 -5.23 -2.07 -0.28
CA VAL A 121 -5.72 -3.02 0.73
C VAL A 121 -7.02 -3.74 0.36
N THR A 122 -7.75 -3.26 -0.66
CA THR A 122 -9.00 -3.87 -1.14
C THR A 122 -8.79 -4.77 -2.37
N GLY A 123 -7.53 -4.92 -2.80
CA GLY A 123 -7.09 -5.58 -4.02
C GLY A 123 -7.65 -4.98 -5.31
N GLY A 124 -7.95 -3.69 -5.34
CA GLY A 124 -8.49 -2.94 -6.47
C GLY A 124 -10.00 -3.08 -6.66
N ARG A 125 -10.74 -3.40 -5.58
CA ARG A 125 -12.21 -3.54 -5.62
C ARG A 125 -12.94 -2.26 -5.23
N SER A 126 -12.34 -1.40 -4.43
CA SER A 126 -12.97 -0.18 -3.91
C SER A 126 -13.19 0.89 -4.98
N ASP A 127 -12.17 1.12 -5.82
CA ASP A 127 -12.18 2.15 -6.85
C ASP A 127 -11.75 1.55 -8.20
N ALA A 128 -12.67 1.56 -9.18
CA ALA A 128 -12.41 1.02 -10.51
C ALA A 128 -11.32 1.79 -11.28
N GLY A 129 -10.96 3.00 -10.86
CA GLY A 129 -9.92 3.82 -11.46
C GLY A 129 -8.49 3.43 -11.05
N ILE A 130 -8.30 2.62 -10.01
CA ILE A 130 -6.96 2.27 -9.49
C ILE A 130 -6.14 1.48 -10.51
N MET A 131 -6.68 0.39 -11.06
CA MET A 131 -5.91 -0.48 -11.95
C MET A 131 -5.54 0.21 -13.28
N PRO A 132 -6.46 0.95 -13.95
CA PRO A 132 -6.10 1.77 -15.10
C PRO A 132 -5.03 2.82 -14.78
N LEU A 133 -5.12 3.49 -13.61
CA LEU A 133 -4.11 4.45 -13.18
C LEU A 133 -2.74 3.80 -13.03
N VAL A 134 -2.65 2.65 -12.34
CA VAL A 134 -1.38 1.92 -12.17
C VAL A 134 -0.75 1.56 -13.51
N ALA A 135 -1.56 1.10 -14.47
CA ALA A 135 -1.10 0.79 -15.82
C ALA A 135 -0.60 2.04 -16.56
N GLU A 136 -1.37 3.13 -16.49
CA GLU A 136 -1.04 4.44 -17.08
C GLU A 136 0.31 4.98 -16.56
N THR A 137 0.52 4.91 -15.24
CA THR A 137 1.70 5.48 -14.58
C THR A 137 2.88 4.52 -14.49
N ARG A 138 2.72 3.25 -14.89
CA ARG A 138 3.72 2.18 -14.75
C ARG A 138 4.19 1.99 -13.30
N SER A 139 3.34 2.34 -12.35
CA SER A 139 3.60 2.10 -10.92
C SER A 139 3.54 0.60 -10.63
N ALA A 140 4.24 0.17 -9.56
CA ALA A 140 4.00 -1.16 -9.02
C ALA A 140 2.67 -1.20 -8.26
N PHE A 141 2.10 -2.40 -8.14
CA PHE A 141 0.81 -2.63 -7.51
C PHE A 141 0.91 -3.75 -6.51
N ILE A 142 0.63 -3.44 -5.24
CA ILE A 142 0.46 -4.46 -4.20
C ILE A 142 -1.04 -4.70 -4.07
N VAL A 143 -1.44 -5.93 -4.34
CA VAL A 143 -2.82 -6.39 -4.26
C VAL A 143 -2.99 -7.14 -2.94
N MET A 144 -3.66 -6.54 -1.98
CA MET A 144 -3.95 -7.21 -0.73
C MET A 144 -5.30 -7.94 -0.75
N HIS A 145 -5.38 -9.06 -0.04
CA HIS A 145 -6.64 -9.73 0.22
C HIS A 145 -7.24 -9.35 1.58
N MET A 146 -8.50 -8.91 1.56
CA MET A 146 -9.32 -8.66 2.74
C MET A 146 -10.76 -9.12 2.47
N GLN A 147 -11.37 -9.84 3.42
CA GLN A 147 -12.81 -10.12 3.44
C GLN A 147 -13.54 -8.96 4.13
N GLY A 148 -14.60 -8.44 3.52
CA GLY A 148 -15.31 -7.27 4.03
C GLY A 148 -14.54 -5.97 3.78
N ASN A 149 -14.59 -5.05 4.75
CA ASN A 149 -13.89 -3.76 4.75
C ASN A 149 -13.33 -3.46 6.15
N PRO A 150 -12.49 -2.44 6.38
CA PRO A 150 -11.87 -2.20 7.69
C PRO A 150 -12.85 -2.14 8.87
N ARG A 151 -14.10 -1.70 8.63
CA ARG A 151 -15.16 -1.65 9.63
C ARG A 151 -15.75 -3.02 9.98
N THR A 152 -15.88 -3.91 9.01
CA THR A 152 -16.61 -5.19 9.15
C THR A 152 -15.74 -6.43 9.07
N MET A 153 -14.48 -6.31 8.64
CA MET A 153 -13.62 -7.45 8.32
C MET A 153 -13.42 -8.39 9.51
N GLN A 154 -13.43 -7.86 10.74
CA GLN A 154 -13.29 -8.67 11.96
C GLN A 154 -14.61 -9.20 12.52
N VAL A 155 -15.75 -8.90 11.88
CA VAL A 155 -17.06 -9.41 12.31
C VAL A 155 -17.24 -10.82 11.74
N GLU A 156 -16.84 -11.81 12.54
CA GLU A 156 -16.93 -13.24 12.23
C GLU A 156 -16.40 -13.63 10.82
N PRO A 157 -15.12 -13.38 10.49
CA PRO A 157 -14.55 -13.83 9.22
C PRO A 157 -14.59 -15.36 9.13
N ARG A 158 -15.09 -15.87 8.01
CA ARG A 158 -15.27 -17.31 7.76
C ARG A 158 -14.73 -17.66 6.38
N TYR A 159 -13.90 -18.70 6.35
CA TYR A 159 -13.44 -19.38 5.14
C TYR A 159 -13.77 -20.87 5.28
N THR A 160 -14.06 -21.52 4.15
CA THR A 160 -14.06 -22.99 4.07
C THR A 160 -12.64 -23.50 3.93
N ASP A 161 -11.84 -22.86 3.08
CA ASP A 161 -10.40 -23.08 2.93
C ASP A 161 -9.74 -21.74 2.59
N VAL A 162 -9.12 -21.13 3.61
CA VAL A 162 -8.52 -19.79 3.48
C VAL A 162 -7.43 -19.75 2.41
N VAL A 163 -6.65 -20.82 2.24
CA VAL A 163 -5.57 -20.83 1.25
C VAL A 163 -6.14 -20.89 -0.15
N ALA A 164 -7.12 -21.77 -0.38
CA ALA A 164 -7.75 -21.91 -1.69
C ALA A 164 -8.51 -20.64 -2.10
N GLU A 165 -9.26 -20.04 -1.17
CA GLU A 165 -10.06 -18.84 -1.42
C GLU A 165 -9.18 -17.60 -1.67
N VAL A 166 -8.10 -17.42 -0.89
CA VAL A 166 -7.12 -16.35 -1.11
C VAL A 166 -6.39 -16.53 -2.45
N ALA A 167 -6.02 -17.77 -2.80
CA ALA A 167 -5.37 -18.06 -4.07
C ALA A 167 -6.30 -17.77 -5.26
N ASP A 168 -7.59 -18.13 -5.16
CA ASP A 168 -8.57 -17.85 -6.20
C ASP A 168 -8.79 -16.34 -6.37
N PHE A 169 -8.91 -15.62 -5.26
CA PHE A 169 -8.95 -14.17 -5.25
C PHE A 169 -7.77 -13.54 -6.01
N PHE A 170 -6.53 -13.96 -5.71
CA PHE A 170 -5.37 -13.41 -6.42
C PHE A 170 -5.35 -13.75 -7.91
N ARG A 171 -5.82 -14.95 -8.32
CA ARG A 171 -5.95 -15.27 -9.75
C ARG A 171 -6.92 -14.31 -10.45
N GLN A 172 -8.06 -14.03 -9.83
CA GLN A 172 -9.05 -13.10 -10.39
C GLN A 172 -8.51 -11.67 -10.48
N GLN A 173 -7.88 -11.16 -9.40
CA GLN A 173 -7.32 -9.81 -9.42
C GLN A 173 -6.13 -9.67 -10.36
N TYR A 174 -5.30 -10.71 -10.48
CA TYR A 174 -4.21 -10.75 -11.46
C TYR A 174 -4.74 -10.69 -12.89
N ALA A 175 -5.76 -11.48 -13.24
CA ALA A 175 -6.38 -11.42 -14.56
C ALA A 175 -6.91 -10.01 -14.89
N ARG A 176 -7.63 -9.40 -13.96
CA ARG A 176 -8.15 -8.01 -14.10
C ARG A 176 -7.03 -6.98 -14.26
N ALA A 177 -5.95 -7.13 -13.49
CA ALA A 177 -4.78 -6.25 -13.59
C ALA A 177 -4.12 -6.35 -14.97
N LEU A 178 -3.98 -7.57 -15.52
CA LEU A 178 -3.45 -7.77 -16.87
C LEU A 178 -4.37 -7.20 -17.96
N GLU A 179 -5.69 -7.38 -17.83
CA GLU A 179 -6.69 -6.79 -18.73
C GLU A 179 -6.61 -5.25 -18.77
N CYS A 180 -6.31 -4.63 -17.61
CA CYS A 180 -6.06 -3.19 -17.51
C CYS A 180 -4.69 -2.77 -18.06
N GLY A 181 -3.82 -3.71 -18.42
CA GLY A 181 -2.48 -3.44 -18.97
C GLY A 181 -1.37 -3.29 -17.93
N ILE A 182 -1.60 -3.69 -16.66
CA ILE A 182 -0.54 -3.71 -15.65
C ILE A 182 0.47 -4.78 -16.03
N HIS A 183 1.76 -4.43 -16.03
CA HIS A 183 2.82 -5.36 -16.36
C HIS A 183 2.88 -6.50 -15.32
N PRO A 184 2.97 -7.79 -15.71
CA PRO A 184 3.01 -8.91 -14.78
C PRO A 184 4.04 -8.78 -13.65
N MET A 185 5.27 -8.36 -14.01
CA MET A 185 6.35 -8.16 -13.04
C MET A 185 6.13 -6.98 -12.08
N ALA A 186 5.13 -6.12 -12.29
CA ALA A 186 4.85 -4.97 -11.43
C ALA A 186 3.86 -5.31 -10.29
N ILE A 187 3.29 -6.52 -10.29
CA ILE A 187 2.27 -6.95 -9.34
C ILE A 187 2.92 -7.75 -8.21
N ALA A 188 2.59 -7.41 -6.97
CA ALA A 188 2.88 -8.18 -5.78
C ALA A 188 1.57 -8.56 -5.05
N PHE A 189 1.55 -9.70 -4.40
CA PHE A 189 0.38 -10.18 -3.65
C PHE A 189 0.64 -10.12 -2.15
N ASP A 190 -0.32 -9.58 -1.41
CA ASP A 190 -0.31 -9.55 0.05
C ASP A 190 -1.51 -10.34 0.60
N PRO A 191 -1.31 -11.45 1.33
CA PRO A 191 -2.39 -12.26 1.88
C PRO A 191 -3.29 -11.50 2.87
N GLY A 192 -2.86 -10.35 3.40
CA GLY A 192 -3.63 -9.54 4.34
C GLY A 192 -3.79 -10.22 5.69
N ILE A 193 -2.67 -10.60 6.32
CA ILE A 193 -2.68 -11.21 7.65
C ILE A 193 -3.30 -10.22 8.64
N GLY A 194 -4.32 -10.66 9.39
CA GLY A 194 -5.09 -9.79 10.29
C GLY A 194 -6.18 -8.96 9.61
N PHE A 195 -6.38 -9.10 8.29
CA PHE A 195 -7.45 -8.43 7.53
C PHE A 195 -8.53 -9.42 7.13
N GLY A 196 -9.59 -9.49 7.92
CA GLY A 196 -10.70 -10.41 7.68
C GLY A 196 -10.31 -11.87 7.79
N LYS A 197 -9.45 -12.18 8.78
CA LYS A 197 -8.99 -13.51 9.18
C LYS A 197 -8.93 -13.56 10.70
N THR A 198 -9.24 -14.72 11.25
CA THR A 198 -8.98 -15.05 12.67
C THR A 198 -7.52 -15.44 12.87
N LEU A 199 -7.06 -15.57 14.12
CA LEU A 199 -5.71 -16.05 14.43
C LEU A 199 -5.42 -17.49 13.94
N GLN A 200 -6.47 -18.29 13.68
CA GLN A 200 -6.32 -19.68 13.26
C GLN A 200 -6.18 -19.83 11.73
N HIS A 201 -6.67 -18.85 10.97
CA HIS A 201 -6.51 -18.80 9.52
C HIS A 201 -5.08 -18.38 9.15
#